data_AF-A0A1Y1V671-F1
#
_entry.id   AF-A0A1Y1V671-F1
#
_cell.length_a   1.000
_cell.length_b   1.000
_cell.length_c   1.000
_cell.angle_alpha   90.00
_cell.angle_beta   90.00
_cell.angle_gamma   90.00
#
_symmetry.space_group_name_H-M   'P 1'
#
loop_
_entity.id
_entity.type
_entity.pdbx_description
1 polymer ?
#
loop_
_entity_poly.entity_id
_entity_poly.type
_entity_poly.pdbx_seq_one_letter_code
_entity_poly.pdbx_strand_id
1 'polypeptide(L)'
;MEKNSFFNCTMSETQTVYITPTFSSTVLSCSTTQRSTVGQLRNRISKQYLGIVDNSENIIFEDDERKCLLKDDAILKDKQKINLSLHNYPTYSSALSKNLSNYFDLKNKDKYDTTANEKFSKTSLIINSIFIVLGTIFISVFAQISFHLPIDKEVPITFQTFAVLLNGAVQSPLNSFLSSVLYILAGCIGIPVFAGFSHGVSSLTGYSGGFLIGFIFSSLVTGFLSKRGWDKQYRKIWLSMIIGNLVIYLFGFSWFAYKTKSFWGAFPKVVFPFIPGDLIKILLASLFVPLGWKIFYFRNKKLELDIEEQN
;
A
#
# COMPACT_ATOMS: atom_id res chain seq x y z
N MET A 1 -45.16 -30.05 38.85
CA MET A 1 -44.41 -31.28 38.53
C MET A 1 -44.26 -31.36 37.02
N GLU A 2 -43.03 -31.70 36.60
CA GLU A 2 -42.52 -32.17 35.29
C GLU A 2 -43.54 -32.80 34.30
N LYS A 3 -43.34 -32.95 32.98
CA LYS A 3 -42.28 -32.64 31.99
C LYS A 3 -42.87 -32.92 30.58
N ASN A 4 -42.38 -32.17 29.59
CA ASN A 4 -42.07 -32.53 28.19
C ASN A 4 -43.07 -33.32 27.31
N SER A 5 -43.31 -32.77 26.11
CA SER A 5 -42.77 -33.38 24.89
C SER A 5 -42.50 -32.35 23.78
N PHE A 6 -41.36 -32.52 23.13
CA PHE A 6 -40.74 -31.70 22.09
C PHE A 6 -41.50 -31.78 20.77
N PHE A 7 -41.57 -30.65 20.04
CA PHE A 7 -41.34 -30.64 18.60
C PHE A 7 -40.44 -29.45 18.23
N ASN A 8 -39.22 -29.79 17.80
CA ASN A 8 -38.27 -28.88 17.19
C ASN A 8 -38.69 -28.54 15.75
N CYS A 9 -38.68 -27.26 15.40
CA CYS A 9 -38.25 -26.79 14.09
C CYS A 9 -37.64 -25.39 14.25
N THR A 10 -36.31 -25.38 14.36
CA THR A 10 -35.46 -24.20 14.22
C THR A 10 -35.54 -23.68 12.78
N MET A 11 -36.07 -22.48 12.61
CA MET A 11 -35.79 -21.61 11.45
C MET A 11 -35.62 -20.19 11.98
N SER A 12 -34.37 -19.83 12.26
CA SER A 12 -33.95 -18.46 12.54
C SER A 12 -34.05 -17.67 11.23
N GLU A 13 -35.18 -16.99 11.00
CA GLU A 13 -35.38 -16.13 9.83
C GLU A 13 -34.37 -14.98 9.86
N THR A 14 -33.37 -15.06 8.99
CA THR A 14 -32.34 -14.05 8.76
C THR A 14 -32.81 -13.18 7.60
N GLN A 15 -33.09 -11.90 7.84
CA GLN A 15 -33.35 -10.94 6.76
C GLN A 15 -32.03 -10.35 6.27
N THR A 16 -31.83 -10.25 4.96
CA THR A 16 -30.64 -9.61 4.37
C THR A 16 -31.03 -8.35 3.62
N VAL A 17 -30.42 -7.22 3.95
CA VAL A 17 -30.67 -5.89 3.36
C VAL A 17 -29.39 -5.41 2.71
N TYR A 18 -29.43 -5.04 1.44
CA TYR A 18 -28.27 -4.51 0.72
C TYR A 18 -28.28 -2.98 0.82
N ILE A 19 -27.19 -2.36 1.26
CA ILE A 19 -27.01 -0.92 1.48
C ILE A 19 -25.91 -0.38 0.56
N THR A 20 -26.22 0.41 -0.45
CA THR A 20 -25.24 1.05 -1.35
C THR A 20 -24.89 2.46 -0.88
N PRO A 21 -23.68 2.73 -0.32
CA PRO A 21 -23.20 4.09 -0.03
C PRO A 21 -23.06 4.95 -1.29
N THR A 22 -23.68 6.12 -1.33
CA THR A 22 -23.66 7.03 -2.50
C THR A 22 -22.32 7.72 -2.80
N PHE A 23 -21.25 7.44 -2.06
CA PHE A 23 -19.89 7.97 -2.33
C PHE A 23 -18.92 6.94 -2.95
N SER A 24 -19.38 5.72 -3.22
CA SER A 24 -18.62 4.67 -3.88
C SER A 24 -19.59 3.66 -4.49
N SER A 25 -19.29 3.06 -5.63
CA SER A 25 -20.04 1.94 -6.22
C SER A 25 -19.99 0.62 -5.40
N THR A 26 -19.84 0.73 -4.07
CA THR A 26 -19.80 -0.42 -3.15
C THR A 26 -21.23 -0.76 -2.73
N VAL A 27 -21.69 -1.99 -2.97
CA VAL A 27 -22.94 -2.52 -2.40
C VAL A 27 -22.61 -3.17 -1.07
N LEU A 28 -23.00 -2.58 0.06
CA LEU A 28 -22.90 -3.24 1.37
C LEU A 28 -24.06 -4.23 1.51
N SER A 29 -23.91 -5.31 2.25
CA SER A 29 -25.03 -6.16 2.65
C SER A 29 -25.06 -6.31 4.16
N CYS A 30 -26.12 -5.85 4.80
CA CYS A 30 -26.41 -5.98 6.22
C CYS A 30 -27.49 -7.04 6.43
N SER A 31 -27.16 -8.17 7.05
CA SER A 31 -28.18 -9.14 7.49
C SER A 31 -28.59 -8.89 8.93
N THR A 32 -29.89 -8.79 9.18
CA THR A 32 -30.50 -8.63 10.48
C THR A 32 -31.37 -9.84 10.82
N THR A 33 -31.22 -10.33 12.06
CA THR A 33 -31.90 -11.54 12.57
C THR A 33 -33.29 -11.26 13.15
N GLN A 34 -33.80 -10.03 13.03
CA GLN A 34 -35.15 -9.65 13.46
C GLN A 34 -35.74 -8.63 12.48
N ARG A 35 -37.05 -8.75 12.18
CA ARG A 35 -37.81 -7.71 11.46
C ARG A 35 -37.55 -6.36 12.12
N SER A 36 -36.83 -5.49 11.42
CA SER A 36 -36.48 -4.17 11.91
C SER A 36 -37.02 -3.12 10.95
N THR A 37 -37.49 -2.02 11.51
CA THR A 37 -37.92 -0.87 10.73
C THR A 37 -36.71 -0.07 10.26
N VAL A 38 -36.87 0.74 9.22
CA VAL A 38 -35.81 1.64 8.70
C VAL A 38 -35.25 2.53 9.83
N GLY A 39 -36.11 3.02 10.73
CA GLY A 39 -35.69 3.81 11.90
C GLY A 39 -34.79 3.04 12.86
N GLN A 40 -35.06 1.76 13.11
CA GLN A 40 -34.23 0.90 13.98
C GLN A 40 -32.88 0.58 13.32
N LEU A 41 -32.88 0.32 12.01
CA LEU A 41 -31.65 0.11 11.24
C LEU A 41 -30.75 1.35 11.27
N ARG A 42 -31.33 2.53 11.04
CA ARG A 42 -30.63 3.81 11.12
C ARG A 42 -29.99 4.04 12.48
N ASN A 43 -30.73 3.77 13.56
CA ASN A 43 -30.23 3.97 14.91
C ASN A 43 -29.08 3.01 15.25
N ARG A 44 -29.13 1.76 14.76
CA ARG A 44 -28.01 0.80 14.88
C ARG A 44 -26.80 1.26 14.10
N ILE A 45 -26.99 1.72 12.86
CA ILE A 45 -25.89 2.21 12.03
C ILE A 45 -25.23 3.45 12.67
N SER A 46 -26.03 4.37 13.19
CA SER A 46 -25.53 5.55 13.90
C SER A 46 -24.74 5.19 15.16
N LYS A 47 -25.33 4.41 16.07
CA LYS A 47 -24.67 4.06 17.34
C LYS A 47 -23.43 3.21 17.16
N GLN A 48 -23.48 2.22 16.28
CA GLN A 48 -22.43 1.20 16.20
C GLN A 48 -21.28 1.60 15.30
N TYR A 49 -21.50 2.49 14.32
CA TYR A 49 -20.50 2.77 13.28
C TYR A 49 -20.09 4.25 13.18
N LEU A 50 -20.95 5.18 13.60
CA LEU A 50 -20.63 6.61 13.53
C LEU A 50 -20.08 7.15 14.84
N GLY A 51 -20.30 6.46 15.98
CA GLY A 51 -19.80 6.88 17.30
C GLY A 51 -20.37 8.20 17.80
N ILE A 52 -21.34 8.77 17.08
CA ILE A 52 -22.04 10.00 17.41
C ILE A 52 -23.49 9.61 17.73
N VAL A 53 -23.98 10.05 18.89
CA VAL A 53 -25.41 10.10 19.19
C VAL A 53 -25.92 11.38 18.55
N ASP A 54 -26.15 11.35 17.23
CA ASP A 54 -26.82 12.46 16.56
C ASP A 54 -28.14 12.00 15.96
N ASN A 55 -29.15 12.85 16.09
CA ASN A 55 -30.52 12.58 15.70
C ASN A 55 -30.59 12.40 14.17
N SER A 56 -30.81 11.14 13.76
CA SER A 56 -31.61 10.61 12.64
C SER A 56 -31.79 11.34 11.30
N GLU A 57 -31.65 12.65 11.18
CA GLU A 57 -31.99 13.42 9.97
C GLU A 57 -30.89 13.43 8.89
N ASN A 58 -29.65 13.11 9.26
CA ASN A 58 -28.50 13.15 8.34
C ASN A 58 -28.22 11.81 7.63
N ILE A 59 -28.93 10.74 7.98
CA ILE A 59 -28.82 9.41 7.34
C ILE A 59 -30.12 9.13 6.60
N ILE A 60 -30.04 9.14 5.27
CA ILE A 60 -31.17 8.96 4.37
C ILE A 60 -31.09 7.57 3.73
N PHE A 61 -32.20 6.83 3.78
CA PHE A 61 -32.36 5.57 3.05
C PHE A 61 -33.27 5.79 1.84
N GLU A 62 -32.78 5.40 0.68
CA GLU A 62 -33.47 5.51 -0.61
C GLU A 62 -33.74 4.10 -1.17
N ASP A 63 -34.82 3.94 -1.93
CA ASP A 63 -35.08 2.69 -2.67
C ASP A 63 -34.00 2.40 -3.73
N ASP A 64 -33.95 1.16 -4.25
CA ASP A 64 -32.94 0.68 -5.22
C ASP A 64 -32.85 1.60 -6.45
N GLU A 65 -34.00 2.10 -6.93
CA GLU A 65 -34.10 3.03 -8.07
C GLU A 65 -33.89 4.52 -7.70
N ARG A 66 -33.61 4.85 -6.44
CA ARG A 66 -33.47 6.24 -5.91
C ARG A 66 -34.70 7.14 -6.12
N LYS A 67 -35.87 6.55 -6.34
CA LYS A 67 -37.11 7.30 -6.61
C LYS A 67 -37.88 7.70 -5.35
N CYS A 68 -37.69 7.00 -4.23
CA CYS A 68 -38.46 7.21 -3.00
C CYS A 68 -37.58 7.14 -1.76
N LEU A 69 -37.81 8.10 -0.84
CA LEU A 69 -37.25 8.10 0.50
C LEU A 69 -38.00 7.10 1.38
N LEU A 70 -37.27 6.20 2.02
CA LEU A 70 -37.86 5.24 2.94
C LEU A 70 -38.12 5.91 4.29
N LYS A 71 -39.39 5.93 4.71
CA LYS A 71 -39.79 6.42 6.02
C LYS A 71 -39.42 5.43 7.13
N ASP A 72 -39.30 5.93 8.34
CA ASP A 72 -38.76 5.17 9.48
C ASP A 72 -39.62 4.02 9.99
N ASP A 73 -40.91 4.10 9.70
CA ASP A 73 -41.94 3.11 9.95
C ASP A 73 -41.99 2.02 8.88
N ALA A 74 -41.25 2.17 7.78
CA ALA A 74 -41.21 1.16 6.72
C ALA A 74 -40.55 -0.14 7.21
N ILE A 75 -41.24 -1.26 6.96
CA ILE A 75 -40.75 -2.61 7.26
C ILE A 75 -39.92 -3.10 6.09
N LEU A 76 -38.68 -3.50 6.37
CA LEU A 76 -37.76 -3.99 5.34
C LEU A 76 -38.12 -5.41 4.90
N LYS A 77 -38.13 -5.64 3.58
CA LYS A 77 -38.33 -6.96 2.98
C LYS A 77 -37.01 -7.72 2.93
N ASP A 78 -37.09 -9.06 2.94
CA ASP A 78 -35.89 -9.88 2.77
C ASP A 78 -35.30 -9.70 1.37
N LYS A 79 -33.98 -9.58 1.29
CA LYS A 79 -33.18 -9.25 0.08
C LYS A 79 -33.48 -7.89 -0.55
N GLN A 80 -34.07 -6.96 0.18
CA GLN A 80 -34.32 -5.61 -0.34
C GLN A 80 -33.00 -4.84 -0.50
N LYS A 81 -32.81 -4.24 -1.67
CA LYS A 81 -31.72 -3.29 -1.94
C LYS A 81 -32.16 -1.88 -1.57
N ILE A 82 -31.29 -1.16 -0.90
CA ILE A 82 -31.52 0.16 -0.33
C ILE A 82 -30.25 0.97 -0.54
N ASN A 83 -30.37 2.23 -0.92
CA ASN A 83 -29.25 3.15 -1.02
C ASN A 83 -29.12 3.93 0.30
N LEU A 84 -27.90 4.17 0.78
CA LEU A 84 -27.65 5.00 1.96
C LEU A 84 -26.90 6.26 1.56
N SER A 85 -27.53 7.40 1.86
CA SER A 85 -27.02 8.74 1.60
C SER A 85 -26.78 9.48 2.92
N LEU A 86 -25.61 10.11 3.05
CA LEU A 86 -25.25 10.95 4.20
C LEU A 86 -25.35 12.43 3.79
N HIS A 87 -26.22 13.19 4.44
CA HIS A 87 -26.33 14.64 4.24
C HIS A 87 -25.57 15.41 5.34
N ASN A 88 -25.02 16.58 5.02
CA ASN A 88 -24.38 17.51 5.96
C ASN A 88 -23.09 17.06 6.71
N TYR A 89 -22.26 16.18 6.12
CA TYR A 89 -20.90 15.89 6.63
C TYR A 89 -19.79 16.50 5.75
N PRO A 90 -19.55 17.83 5.80
CA PRO A 90 -18.63 18.51 4.86
C PRO A 90 -17.12 18.28 5.13
N THR A 91 -16.71 17.71 6.28
CA THR A 91 -15.28 17.71 6.67
C THR A 91 -14.70 16.38 7.20
N TYR A 92 -15.52 15.35 7.43
CA TYR A 92 -15.08 14.03 7.94
C TYR A 92 -15.24 12.88 6.91
N SER A 93 -15.68 13.19 5.69
CA SER A 93 -16.15 12.22 4.69
C SER A 93 -15.09 11.20 4.27
N SER A 94 -13.79 11.54 4.23
CA SER A 94 -12.74 10.63 3.73
C SER A 94 -12.27 9.58 4.73
N ALA A 95 -12.29 9.89 6.03
CA ALA A 95 -11.86 8.94 7.08
C ALA A 95 -12.99 7.98 7.44
N LEU A 96 -14.21 8.51 7.49
CA LEU A 96 -15.40 7.75 7.80
C LEU A 96 -15.81 6.81 6.65
N SER A 97 -15.79 7.28 5.40
CA SER A 97 -16.01 6.42 4.23
C SER A 97 -14.99 5.29 4.15
N LYS A 98 -13.72 5.57 4.46
CA LYS A 98 -12.65 4.58 4.44
C LYS A 98 -12.76 3.56 5.56
N ASN A 99 -13.22 3.95 6.74
CA ASN A 99 -13.47 3.03 7.85
C ASN A 99 -14.72 2.16 7.62
N LEU A 100 -15.81 2.75 7.11
CA LEU A 100 -16.99 1.98 6.71
C LEU A 100 -16.65 1.01 5.58
N SER A 101 -16.02 1.48 4.50
CA SER A 101 -15.58 0.65 3.37
C SER A 101 -14.71 -0.51 3.83
N ASN A 102 -13.65 -0.26 4.59
CA ASN A 102 -12.78 -1.32 5.09
C ASN A 102 -13.50 -2.34 5.98
N TYR A 103 -14.43 -1.89 6.83
CA TYR A 103 -15.14 -2.79 7.75
C TYR A 103 -16.16 -3.69 7.02
N PHE A 104 -16.87 -3.14 6.03
CA PHE A 104 -17.86 -3.89 5.27
C PHE A 104 -17.22 -4.79 4.20
N ASP A 105 -16.11 -4.37 3.59
CA ASP A 105 -15.34 -5.17 2.64
C ASP A 105 -14.77 -6.42 3.34
N LEU A 106 -14.27 -6.29 4.57
CA LEU A 106 -13.72 -7.41 5.34
C LEU A 106 -14.75 -8.49 5.72
N LYS A 107 -16.05 -8.17 5.79
CA LYS A 107 -17.08 -9.09 6.30
C LYS A 107 -17.90 -9.78 5.20
N ASN A 108 -17.88 -9.24 3.98
CA ASN A 108 -18.61 -9.80 2.82
C ASN A 108 -17.70 -10.35 1.71
N LYS A 109 -16.36 -10.20 1.83
CA LYS A 109 -15.38 -10.62 0.82
C LYS A 109 -15.47 -12.07 0.38
N ASP A 110 -15.77 -12.96 1.32
CA ASP A 110 -15.68 -14.40 1.08
C ASP A 110 -16.90 -14.98 0.33
N LYS A 111 -17.99 -14.23 0.17
CA LYS A 111 -19.29 -14.80 -0.23
C LYS A 111 -19.72 -14.56 -1.68
N TYR A 112 -19.06 -13.66 -2.43
CA TYR A 112 -19.52 -13.29 -3.79
C TYR A 112 -18.48 -13.36 -4.90
N ASP A 113 -17.21 -13.62 -4.61
CA ASP A 113 -16.13 -13.10 -5.46
C ASP A 113 -15.19 -14.18 -6.03
N THR A 114 -15.64 -15.40 -6.31
CA THR A 114 -14.72 -16.47 -6.77
C THR A 114 -14.23 -16.28 -8.20
N THR A 115 -15.05 -15.77 -9.13
CA THR A 115 -14.67 -15.53 -10.54
C THR A 115 -14.00 -14.16 -10.75
N ALA A 116 -14.42 -13.13 -10.02
CA ALA A 116 -13.80 -11.82 -10.05
C ALA A 116 -12.45 -11.79 -9.29
N ASN A 117 -12.26 -12.58 -8.23
CA ASN A 117 -10.93 -12.77 -7.62
C ASN A 117 -9.92 -13.39 -8.58
N GLU A 118 -10.31 -14.32 -9.46
CA GLU A 118 -9.36 -14.92 -10.41
C GLU A 118 -8.86 -13.91 -11.44
N LYS A 119 -9.76 -13.06 -11.97
CA LYS A 119 -9.42 -12.03 -12.96
C LYS A 119 -8.68 -10.84 -12.32
N PHE A 120 -9.12 -10.40 -11.14
CA PHE A 120 -8.46 -9.34 -10.36
C PHE A 120 -7.06 -9.76 -9.86
N SER A 121 -6.89 -11.02 -9.49
CA SER A 121 -5.59 -11.60 -9.12
C SER A 121 -4.61 -11.59 -10.31
N LYS A 122 -5.03 -12.06 -11.49
CA LYS A 122 -4.14 -12.08 -12.68
C LYS A 122 -3.73 -10.67 -13.15
N THR A 123 -4.66 -9.73 -13.24
CA THR A 123 -4.35 -8.34 -13.66
C THR A 123 -3.45 -7.63 -12.66
N SER A 124 -3.69 -7.80 -11.35
CA SER A 124 -2.82 -7.22 -10.32
C SER A 124 -1.41 -7.83 -10.32
N LEU A 125 -1.26 -9.13 -10.61
CA LEU A 125 0.04 -9.79 -10.75
C LEU A 125 0.86 -9.27 -11.94
N ILE A 126 0.23 -9.08 -13.11
CA ILE A 126 0.92 -8.53 -14.29
C ILE A 126 1.42 -7.11 -14.01
N ILE A 127 0.57 -6.26 -13.45
CA ILE A 127 0.93 -4.88 -13.13
C ILE A 127 2.06 -4.82 -12.10
N ASN A 128 1.99 -5.64 -11.04
CA ASN A 128 3.07 -5.73 -10.06
C ASN A 128 4.39 -6.17 -10.70
N SER A 129 4.33 -7.15 -11.61
CA SER A 129 5.52 -7.62 -12.34
C SER A 129 6.14 -6.51 -13.19
N ILE A 130 5.32 -5.71 -13.89
CA ILE A 130 5.79 -4.54 -14.66
C ILE A 130 6.50 -3.54 -13.74
N PHE A 131 5.92 -3.22 -12.58
CA PHE A 131 6.54 -2.28 -11.63
C PHE A 131 7.85 -2.80 -11.05
N ILE A 132 7.93 -4.12 -10.79
CA ILE A 132 9.16 -4.77 -10.35
C ILE A 132 10.26 -4.60 -11.41
N VAL A 133 9.95 -4.91 -12.67
CA VAL A 133 10.90 -4.77 -13.79
C VAL A 133 11.30 -3.30 -14.00
N LEU A 134 10.35 -2.37 -13.98
CA LEU A 134 10.63 -0.94 -14.09
C LEU A 134 11.50 -0.43 -12.94
N GLY A 135 11.25 -0.88 -11.71
CA GLY A 135 12.08 -0.56 -10.55
C GLY A 135 13.50 -1.09 -10.70
N THR A 136 13.66 -2.32 -11.18
CA THR A 136 14.97 -2.91 -11.49
C THR A 136 15.72 -2.14 -12.58
N ILE A 137 15.06 -1.79 -13.68
CA ILE A 137 15.66 -0.99 -14.75
C ILE A 137 16.07 0.38 -14.22
N PHE A 138 15.21 1.03 -13.43
CA PHE A 138 15.48 2.32 -12.83
C PHE A 138 16.73 2.29 -11.96
N ILE A 139 16.86 1.31 -11.06
CA ILE A 139 18.07 1.12 -10.25
C ILE A 139 19.29 0.88 -11.14
N SER A 140 19.16 0.06 -12.19
CA SER A 140 20.25 -0.29 -13.12
C SER A 140 20.75 0.91 -13.94
N VAL A 141 19.86 1.81 -14.36
CA VAL A 141 20.23 3.01 -15.13
C VAL A 141 20.99 3.99 -14.23
N PHE A 142 20.46 4.26 -13.04
CA PHE A 142 21.11 5.15 -12.07
C PHE A 142 22.38 4.54 -11.45
N ALA A 143 22.57 3.22 -11.58
CA ALA A 143 23.83 2.55 -11.28
C ALA A 143 25.00 3.00 -12.13
N GLN A 144 24.74 3.34 -13.39
CA GLN A 144 25.80 3.70 -14.32
C GLN A 144 26.34 5.11 -14.08
N ILE A 145 25.58 5.94 -13.37
CA ILE A 145 26.04 7.24 -12.88
C ILE A 145 26.89 6.99 -11.63
N SER A 146 28.14 6.61 -11.87
CA SER A 146 29.12 6.27 -10.83
C SER A 146 30.46 6.94 -11.06
N PHE A 147 31.09 7.42 -9.98
CA PHE A 147 32.44 7.97 -10.00
C PHE A 147 33.23 7.50 -8.79
N HIS A 148 34.54 7.29 -8.97
CA HIS A 148 35.43 6.88 -7.90
C HIS A 148 36.08 8.12 -7.28
N LEU A 149 36.18 8.14 -5.95
CA LEU A 149 36.91 9.20 -5.28
C LEU A 149 38.42 8.93 -5.31
N PRO A 150 39.26 9.97 -5.27
CA PRO A 150 40.71 9.78 -5.16
C PRO A 150 41.13 9.06 -3.87
N ILE A 151 40.35 9.22 -2.80
CA ILE A 151 40.63 8.71 -1.45
C ILE A 151 40.26 7.22 -1.33
N ASP A 152 39.25 6.76 -2.06
CA ASP A 152 38.82 5.36 -2.09
C ASP A 152 38.38 4.95 -3.50
N LYS A 153 39.09 3.97 -4.05
CA LYS A 153 38.82 3.37 -5.37
C LYS A 153 38.03 2.07 -5.29
N GLU A 154 37.84 1.51 -4.09
CA GLU A 154 37.19 0.20 -3.93
C GLU A 154 35.67 0.30 -3.96
N VAL A 155 35.12 1.43 -3.48
CA VAL A 155 33.67 1.67 -3.45
C VAL A 155 33.34 2.94 -4.24
N PRO A 156 32.70 2.83 -5.42
CA PRO A 156 32.30 4.01 -6.17
C PRO A 156 31.16 4.75 -5.47
N ILE A 157 31.15 6.08 -5.61
CA ILE A 157 29.94 6.86 -5.33
C ILE A 157 29.01 6.70 -6.52
N THR A 158 27.79 6.28 -6.25
CA THR A 158 26.79 6.02 -7.29
C THR A 158 25.49 6.77 -7.02
N PHE A 159 24.68 6.91 -8.07
CA PHE A 159 23.31 7.40 -7.95
C PHE A 159 22.29 6.27 -7.69
N GLN A 160 22.76 5.05 -7.40
CA GLN A 160 21.91 3.89 -7.07
C GLN A 160 21.10 4.14 -5.81
N THR A 161 21.72 4.75 -4.79
CA THR A 161 21.07 5.03 -3.50
C THR A 161 19.84 5.92 -3.70
N PHE A 162 19.93 6.94 -4.57
CA PHE A 162 18.79 7.76 -4.98
C PHE A 162 17.67 6.89 -5.56
N ALA A 163 18.00 6.02 -6.53
CA ALA A 163 17.01 5.20 -7.21
C ALA A 163 16.33 4.22 -6.27
N VAL A 164 17.09 3.56 -5.39
CA VAL A 164 16.58 2.62 -4.39
C VAL A 164 15.62 3.29 -3.41
N LEU A 165 15.98 4.46 -2.87
CA LEU A 165 15.14 5.19 -1.93
C LEU A 165 13.87 5.73 -2.57
N LEU A 166 13.98 6.30 -3.78
CA LEU A 166 12.82 6.77 -4.54
C LEU A 166 11.89 5.61 -4.92
N ASN A 167 12.46 4.48 -5.37
CA ASN A 167 11.70 3.28 -5.70
C ASN A 167 10.96 2.73 -4.47
N GLY A 168 11.61 2.74 -3.31
CA GLY A 168 10.98 2.43 -2.02
C GLY A 168 9.81 3.36 -1.71
N ALA A 169 10.00 4.68 -1.83
CA ALA A 169 8.97 5.66 -1.49
C ALA A 169 7.79 5.74 -2.48
N VAL A 170 7.95 5.27 -3.71
CA VAL A 170 6.94 5.39 -4.76
C VAL A 170 6.17 4.08 -4.98
N GLN A 171 6.83 2.93 -4.88
CA GLN A 171 6.20 1.63 -5.09
C GLN A 171 5.62 1.02 -3.80
N SER A 172 4.89 -0.10 -3.94
CA SER A 172 4.50 -0.89 -2.76
C SER A 172 5.77 -1.50 -2.11
N PRO A 173 5.78 -1.73 -0.78
CA PRO A 173 6.95 -2.28 -0.09
C PRO A 173 7.44 -3.60 -0.66
N LEU A 174 6.52 -4.44 -1.15
CA LEU A 174 6.86 -5.73 -1.74
C LEU A 174 7.44 -5.55 -3.15
N ASN A 175 6.88 -4.66 -3.97
CA ASN A 175 7.39 -4.44 -5.33
C ASN A 175 8.76 -3.77 -5.31
N SER A 176 8.99 -2.80 -4.40
CA SER A 176 10.31 -2.17 -4.25
C SER A 176 11.37 -3.16 -3.76
N PHE A 177 11.02 -4.01 -2.78
CA PHE A 177 11.87 -5.11 -2.31
C PHE A 177 12.22 -6.08 -3.45
N LEU A 178 11.21 -6.57 -4.17
CA LEU A 178 11.41 -7.49 -5.28
C LEU A 178 12.18 -6.86 -6.44
N SER A 179 12.02 -5.55 -6.69
CA SER A 179 12.82 -4.81 -7.67
C SER A 179 14.31 -4.84 -7.32
N SER A 180 14.64 -4.60 -6.05
CA SER A 180 16.01 -4.60 -5.54
C SER A 180 16.62 -6.02 -5.54
N VAL A 181 15.82 -7.03 -5.19
CA VAL A 181 16.23 -8.45 -5.29
C VAL A 181 16.48 -8.83 -6.74
N LEU A 182 15.56 -8.52 -7.65
CA LEU A 182 15.71 -8.83 -9.08
C LEU A 182 16.91 -8.12 -9.69
N TYR A 183 17.17 -6.87 -9.29
CA TYR A 183 18.38 -6.13 -9.68
C TYR A 183 19.67 -6.87 -9.28
N ILE A 184 19.74 -7.39 -8.06
CA ILE A 184 20.90 -8.15 -7.58
C ILE A 184 21.02 -9.49 -8.29
N LEU A 185 19.91 -10.23 -8.44
CA LEU A 185 19.90 -11.50 -9.16
C LEU A 185 20.32 -11.33 -10.62
N ALA A 186 19.84 -10.30 -11.30
CA ALA A 186 20.22 -9.95 -12.67
C ALA A 186 21.74 -9.72 -12.78
N GLY A 187 22.31 -8.96 -11.85
CA GLY A 187 23.76 -8.78 -11.78
C GLY A 187 24.51 -10.08 -11.52
N CYS A 188 24.04 -10.91 -10.58
CA CYS A 188 24.66 -12.19 -10.24
C CYS A 188 24.73 -13.17 -11.42
N ILE A 189 23.67 -13.25 -12.24
CA ILE A 189 23.63 -14.14 -13.42
C ILE A 189 24.45 -13.61 -14.61
N GLY A 190 25.06 -12.43 -14.47
CA GLY A 190 26.02 -11.89 -15.44
C GLY A 190 25.51 -10.72 -16.28
N ILE A 191 24.33 -10.16 -16.00
CA ILE A 191 23.85 -8.95 -16.70
C ILE A 191 24.61 -7.74 -16.13
N PRO A 192 25.23 -6.87 -16.96
CA PRO A 192 26.02 -5.70 -16.55
C PRO A 192 25.17 -4.55 -15.98
N VAL A 193 24.44 -4.80 -14.90
CA VAL A 193 23.53 -3.85 -14.26
C VAL A 193 24.16 -3.09 -13.10
N PHE A 194 25.25 -3.59 -12.53
CA PHE A 194 25.92 -2.92 -11.41
C PHE A 194 26.73 -1.72 -11.89
N ALA A 195 27.27 -0.96 -10.94
CA ALA A 195 27.96 0.29 -11.23
C ALA A 195 29.16 0.08 -12.16
N GLY A 196 29.35 1.00 -13.12
CA GLY A 196 30.39 0.86 -14.15
C GLY A 196 30.21 -0.35 -15.05
N PHE A 197 28.95 -0.74 -15.33
CA PHE A 197 28.58 -1.94 -16.11
C PHE A 197 29.18 -3.24 -15.57
N SER A 198 29.44 -3.30 -14.26
CA SER A 198 29.92 -4.52 -13.61
C SER A 198 28.79 -5.54 -13.41
N HIS A 199 29.18 -6.80 -13.16
CA HIS A 199 28.27 -7.92 -12.91
C HIS A 199 28.97 -9.07 -12.18
N GLY A 200 28.24 -10.15 -11.97
CA GLY A 200 28.72 -11.40 -11.39
C GLY A 200 28.72 -11.40 -9.86
N VAL A 201 28.83 -12.61 -9.31
CA VAL A 201 28.87 -12.85 -7.86
C VAL A 201 30.08 -12.17 -7.20
N SER A 202 31.17 -11.94 -7.95
CA SER A 202 32.33 -11.18 -7.48
C SER A 202 31.99 -9.76 -7.03
N SER A 203 30.97 -9.14 -7.62
CA SER A 203 30.49 -7.82 -7.20
C SER A 203 29.80 -7.85 -5.83
N LEU A 204 29.20 -8.99 -5.45
CA LEU A 204 28.61 -9.20 -4.13
C LEU A 204 29.65 -9.58 -3.08
N THR A 205 30.72 -10.28 -3.47
CA THR A 205 31.80 -10.67 -2.54
C THR A 205 32.92 -9.63 -2.43
N GLY A 206 32.91 -8.62 -3.32
CA GLY A 206 33.78 -7.46 -3.32
C GLY A 206 33.45 -6.44 -2.22
N TYR A 207 34.18 -5.33 -2.16
CA TYR A 207 34.10 -4.34 -1.09
C TYR A 207 32.74 -3.62 -1.01
N SER A 208 32.07 -3.41 -2.15
CA SER A 208 30.75 -2.77 -2.24
C SER A 208 29.57 -3.73 -1.97
N GLY A 209 29.82 -5.02 -1.79
CA GLY A 209 28.78 -6.05 -1.73
C GLY A 209 27.72 -5.81 -0.65
N GLY A 210 28.14 -5.36 0.55
CA GLY A 210 27.23 -5.04 1.63
C GLY A 210 26.24 -3.91 1.30
N PHE A 211 26.63 -2.96 0.44
CA PHE A 211 25.72 -1.89 0.01
C PHE A 211 24.59 -2.43 -0.88
N LEU A 212 24.89 -3.40 -1.75
CA LEU A 212 23.88 -4.08 -2.57
C LEU A 212 22.85 -4.79 -1.69
N ILE A 213 23.30 -5.54 -0.67
CA ILE A 213 22.39 -6.17 0.30
C ILE A 213 21.60 -5.12 1.07
N GLY A 214 22.24 -4.02 1.45
CA GLY A 214 21.60 -2.87 2.07
C GLY A 214 20.47 -2.28 1.22
N PHE A 215 20.57 -2.29 -0.11
CA PHE A 215 19.51 -1.78 -1.00
C PHE A 215 18.20 -2.57 -0.89
N ILE A 216 18.29 -3.91 -0.72
CA ILE A 216 17.12 -4.76 -0.52
C ILE A 216 16.34 -4.29 0.71
N PHE A 217 17.00 -4.22 1.87
CA PHE A 217 16.36 -3.86 3.12
C PHE A 217 15.96 -2.38 3.18
N SER A 218 16.76 -1.50 2.60
CA SER A 218 16.46 -0.08 2.49
C SER A 218 15.17 0.18 1.71
N SER A 219 15.03 -0.43 0.52
CA SER A 219 13.82 -0.28 -0.31
C SER A 219 12.55 -0.80 0.38
N LEU A 220 12.67 -1.87 1.17
CA LEU A 220 11.59 -2.42 1.98
C LEU A 220 11.21 -1.48 3.13
N VAL A 221 12.19 -0.98 3.89
CA VAL A 221 11.97 -0.09 5.03
C VAL A 221 11.37 1.24 4.56
N THR A 222 11.92 1.88 3.54
CA THR A 222 11.39 3.12 2.99
C THR A 222 9.98 2.93 2.44
N GLY A 223 9.71 1.84 1.70
CA GLY A 223 8.36 1.55 1.22
C GLY A 223 7.36 1.26 2.33
N PHE A 224 7.78 0.57 3.39
CA PHE A 224 6.95 0.32 4.56
C PHE A 224 6.57 1.62 5.29
N LEU A 225 7.52 2.54 5.45
CA LEU A 225 7.26 3.87 6.01
C LEU A 225 6.33 4.68 5.11
N SER A 226 6.54 4.65 3.78
CA SER A 226 5.64 5.26 2.80
C SER A 226 4.22 4.75 2.96
N LYS A 227 4.01 3.43 3.02
CA LYS A 227 2.69 2.80 3.22
C LYS A 227 2.00 3.25 4.52
N ARG A 228 2.76 3.65 5.55
CA ARG A 228 2.25 4.24 6.81
C ARG A 228 1.92 5.73 6.71
N GLY A 229 1.96 6.32 5.52
CA GLY A 229 1.61 7.73 5.27
C GLY A 229 2.75 8.71 5.50
N TRP A 230 4.00 8.24 5.55
CA TRP A 230 5.18 9.12 5.66
C TRP A 230 5.49 9.86 4.37
N ASP A 231 4.84 9.47 3.30
CA ASP A 231 4.91 10.04 1.97
C ASP A 231 4.01 11.27 1.79
N LYS A 232 3.10 11.55 2.74
CA LYS A 232 2.16 12.69 2.70
C LYS A 232 2.73 14.04 3.14
N GLN A 233 3.89 14.03 3.80
CA GLN A 233 4.50 15.22 4.36
C GLN A 233 5.98 15.24 4.00
N TYR A 234 6.48 16.34 3.44
CA TYR A 234 7.89 16.47 3.05
C TYR A 234 8.85 16.07 4.17
N ARG A 235 8.60 16.52 5.41
CA ARG A 235 9.44 16.15 6.57
C ARG A 235 9.51 14.63 6.81
N LYS A 236 8.39 13.92 6.64
CA LYS A 236 8.32 12.47 6.83
C LYS A 236 8.93 11.71 5.65
N ILE A 237 8.80 12.22 4.42
CA ILE A 237 9.47 11.67 3.23
C ILE A 237 10.97 11.67 3.48
N TRP A 238 11.51 12.84 3.82
CA TRP A 238 12.92 13.01 4.17
C TRP A 238 13.38 12.05 5.25
N LEU A 239 12.64 11.98 6.36
CA LEU A 239 13.01 11.08 7.46
C LEU A 239 12.97 9.61 7.04
N SER A 240 12.00 9.20 6.22
CA SER A 240 11.93 7.82 5.70
C SER A 240 13.12 7.45 4.82
N MET A 241 13.63 8.40 4.04
CA MET A 241 14.78 8.21 3.17
C MET A 241 16.09 8.24 3.94
N ILE A 242 16.19 9.08 4.99
CA ILE A 242 17.34 9.05 5.92
C ILE A 242 17.41 7.68 6.61
N ILE A 243 16.30 7.18 7.14
CA ILE A 243 16.24 5.84 7.76
C ILE A 243 16.63 4.77 6.74
N GLY A 244 16.11 4.85 5.51
CA GLY A 244 16.51 3.96 4.42
C GLY A 244 18.01 4.02 4.14
N ASN A 245 18.61 5.20 4.10
CA ASN A 245 20.05 5.37 3.86
C ASN A 245 20.90 4.84 5.02
N LEU A 246 20.44 4.99 6.27
CA LEU A 246 21.10 4.39 7.43
C LEU A 246 21.11 2.86 7.35
N VAL A 247 20.04 2.24 6.83
CA VAL A 247 20.03 0.80 6.56
C VAL A 247 21.08 0.43 5.51
N ILE A 248 21.23 1.24 4.45
CA ILE A 248 22.29 1.02 3.44
C ILE A 248 23.67 1.07 4.09
N TYR A 249 23.95 2.09 4.89
CA TYR A 249 25.22 2.19 5.61
C TYR A 249 25.41 1.05 6.59
N LEU A 250 24.38 0.61 7.32
CA LEU A 250 24.50 -0.49 8.27
C LEU A 250 25.07 -1.74 7.60
N PHE A 251 24.50 -2.16 6.46
CA PHE A 251 25.01 -3.34 5.74
C PHE A 251 26.32 -3.06 4.99
N GLY A 252 26.43 -1.92 4.32
CA GLY A 252 27.61 -1.54 3.52
C GLY A 252 28.86 -1.34 4.36
N PHE A 253 28.77 -0.53 5.41
CA PHE A 253 29.87 -0.26 6.32
C PHE A 253 30.27 -1.50 7.11
N SER A 254 29.33 -2.28 7.65
CA SER A 254 29.67 -3.52 8.38
C SER A 254 30.41 -4.52 7.49
N TRP A 255 29.98 -4.69 6.23
CA TRP A 255 30.67 -5.56 5.28
C TRP A 255 32.06 -5.04 4.91
N PHE A 256 32.18 -3.75 4.62
CA PHE A 256 33.46 -3.13 4.26
C PHE A 256 34.47 -3.19 5.41
N ALA A 257 34.03 -2.90 6.64
CA ALA A 257 34.84 -2.99 7.85
C ALA A 257 35.31 -4.44 8.11
N TYR A 258 34.44 -5.43 7.85
CA TYR A 258 34.82 -6.85 7.92
C TYR A 258 35.88 -7.21 6.87
N LYS A 259 35.70 -6.81 5.61
CA LYS A 259 36.63 -7.10 4.50
C LYS A 259 38.00 -6.44 4.68
N THR A 260 38.03 -5.20 5.17
CA THR A 260 39.27 -4.45 5.41
C THR A 260 39.90 -4.73 6.78
N LYS A 261 39.20 -5.49 7.64
CA LYS A 261 39.60 -5.75 9.04
C LYS A 261 39.87 -4.48 9.85
N SER A 262 39.23 -3.36 9.48
CA SER A 262 39.44 -2.06 10.11
C SER A 262 38.14 -1.28 10.22
N PHE A 263 37.56 -1.27 11.42
CA PHE A 263 36.33 -0.52 11.70
C PHE A 263 36.53 0.99 11.60
N TRP A 264 37.54 1.51 12.29
CA TRP A 264 37.85 2.94 12.30
C TRP A 264 38.43 3.44 10.97
N GLY A 265 39.13 2.56 10.22
CA GLY A 265 39.62 2.88 8.89
C GLY A 265 38.55 2.85 7.80
N ALA A 266 37.44 2.13 8.02
CA ALA A 266 36.32 2.07 7.08
C ALA A 266 35.50 3.37 7.07
N PHE A 267 35.31 4.00 8.23
CA PHE A 267 34.43 5.16 8.37
C PHE A 267 34.81 6.35 7.46
N PRO A 268 36.08 6.81 7.42
CA PRO A 268 36.49 7.90 6.54
C PRO A 268 36.49 7.53 5.05
N LYS A 269 36.36 6.24 4.70
CA LYS A 269 36.38 5.76 3.31
C LYS A 269 34.99 5.65 2.70
N VAL A 270 34.03 5.06 3.43
CA VAL A 270 32.74 4.68 2.85
C VAL A 270 31.52 5.33 3.51
N VAL A 271 31.70 6.05 4.62
CA VAL A 271 30.61 6.78 5.29
C VAL A 271 30.81 8.27 5.13
N PHE A 272 31.88 8.82 5.72
CA PHE A 272 32.13 10.26 5.75
C PHE A 272 32.07 10.95 4.37
N PRO A 273 32.75 10.46 3.31
CA PRO A 273 32.71 11.12 2.01
C PRO A 273 31.36 10.97 1.29
N PHE A 274 30.52 10.00 1.68
CA PHE A 274 29.27 9.71 0.99
C PHE A 274 28.12 10.57 1.53
N ILE A 275 28.21 11.02 2.80
CA ILE A 275 27.18 11.83 3.48
C ILE A 275 26.74 13.05 2.63
N PRO A 276 27.63 13.92 2.12
CA PRO A 276 27.18 15.10 1.38
C PRO A 276 26.40 14.74 0.11
N GLY A 277 26.90 13.75 -0.64
CA GLY A 277 26.25 13.27 -1.85
C GLY A 277 24.90 12.60 -1.56
N ASP A 278 24.81 11.81 -0.49
CA ASP A 278 23.58 11.12 -0.12
C ASP A 278 22.52 12.08 0.43
N LEU A 279 22.90 13.15 1.14
CA LEU A 279 21.96 14.20 1.53
C LEU A 279 21.36 14.91 0.33
N ILE A 280 22.17 15.23 -0.69
CA ILE A 280 21.70 15.81 -1.96
C ILE A 280 20.76 14.83 -2.67
N LYS A 281 21.13 13.55 -2.75
CA LYS A 281 20.28 12.51 -3.34
C LYS A 281 18.96 12.34 -2.60
N ILE A 282 18.95 12.37 -1.28
CA ILE A 282 17.72 12.28 -0.47
C ILE A 282 16.83 13.50 -0.72
N LEU A 283 17.40 14.71 -0.76
CA LEU A 283 16.67 15.93 -1.11
C LEU A 283 16.01 15.79 -2.49
N LEU A 284 16.78 15.40 -3.50
CA LEU A 284 16.27 15.21 -4.85
C LEU A 284 15.19 14.13 -4.87
N ALA A 285 15.44 12.96 -4.26
CA ALA A 285 14.48 11.86 -4.24
C ALA A 285 13.16 12.30 -3.60
N SER A 286 13.22 13.04 -2.48
CA SER A 286 12.04 13.53 -1.78
C SER A 286 11.18 14.47 -2.65
N LEU A 287 11.80 15.29 -3.51
CA LEU A 287 11.13 16.18 -4.45
C LEU A 287 10.43 15.41 -5.57
N PHE A 288 10.96 14.25 -5.97
CA PHE A 288 10.38 13.42 -7.02
C PHE A 288 9.26 12.48 -6.53
N VAL A 289 9.10 12.26 -5.22
CA VAL A 289 8.03 11.39 -4.67
C VAL A 289 6.62 11.81 -5.13
N PRO A 290 6.22 13.10 -5.05
CA PRO A 290 4.90 13.54 -5.53
C PRO A 290 4.69 13.33 -7.03
N LEU A 291 5.78 13.36 -7.82
CA LEU A 291 5.73 13.09 -9.26
C LEU A 291 5.50 11.60 -9.52
N GLY A 292 6.18 10.73 -8.77
CA GLY A 292 5.95 9.28 -8.78
C GLY A 292 4.52 8.91 -8.42
N TRP A 293 3.92 9.64 -7.47
CA TRP A 293 2.52 9.43 -7.11
C TRP A 293 1.52 9.75 -8.19
N LYS A 294 1.75 10.75 -9.05
CA LYS A 294 0.85 11.01 -10.19
C LYS A 294 0.76 9.76 -11.08
N ILE A 295 1.90 9.14 -11.36
CA ILE A 295 1.97 7.90 -12.16
C ILE A 295 1.19 6.75 -11.49
N PHE A 296 1.25 6.63 -10.17
CA PHE A 296 0.54 5.59 -9.41
C PHE A 296 -0.94 5.91 -9.09
N TYR A 297 -1.32 7.17 -8.98
CA TYR A 297 -2.72 7.58 -8.79
C TYR A 297 -3.55 7.25 -10.03
N PHE A 298 -2.99 7.43 -11.24
CA PHE A 298 -3.63 7.00 -12.48
C PHE A 298 -3.81 5.48 -12.55
N ARG A 299 -2.95 4.67 -11.91
CA ARG A 299 -3.10 3.20 -11.83
C ARG A 299 -4.39 2.80 -11.14
N ASN A 300 -4.65 3.33 -9.94
CA ASN A 300 -5.83 2.94 -9.16
C ASN A 300 -7.12 3.41 -9.85
N LYS A 301 -7.12 4.63 -10.40
CA LYS A 301 -8.27 5.18 -11.13
C LYS A 301 -8.57 4.40 -12.43
N LYS A 302 -7.54 3.96 -13.16
CA LYS A 302 -7.73 3.18 -14.41
C LYS A 302 -8.24 1.76 -14.13
N LEU A 303 -7.72 1.10 -13.09
CA LEU A 303 -8.22 -0.20 -12.68
C LEU A 303 -9.69 -0.15 -12.24
N GLU A 304 -10.12 0.93 -11.58
CA GLU A 304 -11.53 1.14 -11.24
C GLU A 304 -12.40 1.33 -12.49
N LEU A 305 -11.95 2.11 -13.49
CA LEU A 305 -12.67 2.32 -14.74
C LEU A 305 -12.77 1.04 -15.60
N ASP A 306 -11.69 0.26 -15.70
CA ASP A 306 -11.69 -1.01 -16.45
C ASP A 306 -12.63 -2.06 -15.80
N ILE A 307 -12.93 -1.93 -14.51
CA ILE A 307 -13.90 -2.77 -13.77
C ILE A 307 -15.34 -2.26 -14.01
N GLU A 308 -15.55 -0.95 -14.04
CA GLU A 308 -16.87 -0.35 -14.33
C GLU A 308 -17.30 -0.58 -15.79
N GLU A 309 -16.36 -0.68 -16.74
CA GLU A 309 -16.67 -0.96 -18.16
C GLU A 309 -16.96 -2.45 -18.44
N GLN A 310 -16.65 -3.34 -17.50
CA GLN A 310 -16.82 -4.80 -17.63
C GLN A 310 -18.00 -5.38 -16.82
N ASN A 311 -18.67 -4.58 -15.99
CA ASN A 311 -19.86 -4.94 -15.21
C ASN A 311 -21.11 -4.21 -15.73
#